data_AF-A0AAV5ZT55-F1
#
_entry.id   AF-A0AAV5ZT55-F1
#
_cell.length_a   1.000
_cell.length_b   1.000
_cell.length_c   1.000
_cell.angle_alpha   90.00
_cell.angle_beta   90.00
_cell.angle_gamma   90.00
#
_symmetry.space_group_name_H-M   'P 1'
#
loop_
_entity.id
_entity.type
_entity.pdbx_description
1 polymer ?
#
loop_
_entity_poly.entity_id
_entity_poly.type
_entity_poly.pdbx_seq_one_letter_code
_entity_poly.pdbx_strand_id
1 'polypeptide(L)'
;VQTLQFLAALANTYKVTQVNPGKTNRTDGAFQLFKDGKVGMVMGFSPLAAQLDAEKKVNYGVTQMPSNTGTAVTLGVEDYLMAFKKKGNQEAVRQFLDLYYQPDQITRWITAEGFLPVTKSGLEKMSGSEKLKPYLAALPSARLAPTTDPVWDKVKLDVQQNIGAAVQPGGDPKQVLDRLQKNAAESAR
;
A
#
# COMPACT_ATOMS: atom_id res chain seq x y z
N VAL A 1 6.28 16.55 -9.37
CA VAL A 1 7.25 16.47 -10.50
C VAL A 1 8.55 15.81 -10.06
N GLN A 2 9.27 16.34 -9.06
CA GLN A 2 10.56 15.81 -8.60
C GLN A 2 10.57 14.29 -8.34
N THR A 3 9.57 13.74 -7.66
CA THR A 3 9.45 12.29 -7.41
C THR A 3 9.48 11.46 -8.70
N LEU A 4 8.73 11.87 -9.72
CA LEU A 4 8.68 11.14 -11.00
C LEU A 4 9.96 11.30 -11.80
N GLN A 5 10.63 12.44 -11.72
CA GLN A 5 11.97 12.63 -12.30
C GLN A 5 12.99 11.70 -11.64
N PHE A 6 12.96 11.58 -10.32
CA PHE A 6 13.81 10.65 -9.58
C PHE A 6 13.54 9.19 -9.98
N LEU A 7 12.27 8.77 -10.03
CA LEU A 7 11.89 7.42 -10.47
C LEU A 7 12.29 7.14 -11.92
N ALA A 8 12.15 8.12 -12.82
CA ALA A 8 12.60 8.03 -14.20
C ALA A 8 14.13 7.87 -14.29
N ALA A 9 14.88 8.58 -13.45
CA ALA A 9 16.34 8.46 -13.40
C ALA A 9 16.78 7.07 -12.90
N LEU A 10 16.13 6.53 -11.86
CA LEU A 10 16.40 5.17 -11.38
C LEU A 10 16.20 4.11 -12.48
N ALA A 11 15.13 4.23 -13.27
CA ALA A 11 14.81 3.27 -14.32
C ALA A 11 15.67 3.45 -15.58
N ASN A 12 15.82 4.69 -16.06
CA ASN A 12 16.33 4.95 -17.41
C ASN A 12 17.80 5.39 -17.43
N THR A 13 18.28 6.08 -16.39
CA THR A 13 19.66 6.58 -16.30
C THR A 13 20.54 5.61 -15.54
N TYR A 14 20.18 5.32 -14.29
CA TYR A 14 20.96 4.46 -13.41
C TYR A 14 20.71 2.97 -13.63
N LYS A 15 19.55 2.62 -14.22
CA LYS A 15 19.15 1.25 -14.53
C LYS A 15 19.20 0.32 -13.31
N VAL A 16 18.75 0.83 -12.16
CA VAL A 16 18.73 0.11 -10.87
C VAL A 16 17.34 -0.39 -10.48
N THR A 17 16.33 -0.14 -11.32
CA THR A 17 14.96 -0.66 -11.20
C THR A 17 14.50 -1.25 -12.54
N GLN A 18 13.30 -1.84 -12.58
CA GLN A 18 12.76 -2.45 -13.80
C GLN A 18 12.62 -1.44 -14.93
N VAL A 19 12.87 -1.90 -16.17
CA VAL A 19 12.64 -1.11 -17.38
C VAL A 19 11.15 -0.84 -17.50
N ASN A 20 10.77 0.44 -17.46
CA ASN A 20 9.39 0.91 -17.43
C ASN A 20 8.57 0.32 -16.26
N PRO A 21 8.72 0.88 -15.04
CA PRO A 21 7.97 0.44 -13.86
C PRO A 21 6.44 0.46 -14.06
N GLY A 22 5.92 1.30 -14.95
CA GLY A 22 4.50 1.36 -15.29
C GLY A 22 3.94 0.09 -15.96
N LYS A 23 4.80 -0.81 -16.45
CA LYS A 23 4.41 -2.10 -17.03
C LYS A 23 4.79 -3.30 -16.16
N THR A 24 5.28 -3.06 -14.94
CA THR A 24 5.69 -4.12 -14.02
C THR A 24 4.67 -4.25 -12.90
N ASN A 25 4.06 -5.42 -12.79
CA ASN A 25 3.22 -5.77 -11.65
C ASN A 25 4.08 -6.12 -10.43
N ARG A 26 3.63 -5.74 -9.24
CA ARG A 26 4.40 -5.97 -8.01
C ARG A 26 4.49 -7.45 -7.63
N THR A 27 3.43 -8.24 -7.85
CA THR A 27 3.31 -9.60 -7.29
C THR A 27 4.18 -10.61 -8.02
N ASP A 28 4.01 -10.70 -9.33
CA ASP A 28 4.72 -11.59 -10.25
C ASP A 28 6.03 -10.97 -10.79
N GLY A 29 6.16 -9.64 -10.75
CA GLY A 29 7.40 -8.93 -11.10
C GLY A 29 8.31 -8.69 -9.89
N ALA A 30 8.00 -7.68 -9.08
CA ALA A 30 8.93 -7.18 -8.06
C ALA A 30 9.13 -8.14 -6.87
N PHE A 31 8.05 -8.73 -6.33
CA PHE A 31 8.11 -9.57 -5.14
C PHE A 31 8.76 -10.91 -5.43
N GLN A 32 8.44 -11.55 -6.56
CA GLN A 32 9.07 -12.82 -6.91
C GLN A 32 10.58 -12.68 -7.06
N LEU A 33 11.05 -11.59 -7.69
CA LEU A 33 12.49 -11.31 -7.77
C LEU A 33 13.14 -11.15 -6.39
N PHE A 34 12.46 -10.51 -5.43
CA PHE A 34 12.97 -10.35 -4.07
C PHE A 34 13.01 -11.69 -3.33
N LYS A 35 11.94 -12.49 -3.42
CA LYS A 35 11.85 -13.84 -2.84
C LYS A 35 12.91 -14.79 -3.37
N ASP A 36 13.28 -14.64 -4.65
CA ASP A 36 14.35 -15.40 -5.29
C ASP A 36 15.77 -14.87 -4.97
N GLY A 37 15.89 -13.80 -4.17
CA GLY A 37 17.18 -13.18 -3.84
C GLY A 37 17.84 -12.41 -5.00
N LYS A 38 17.08 -12.04 -6.04
CA LYS A 38 17.60 -11.38 -7.26
C LYS A 38 17.60 -9.86 -7.16
N VAL A 39 16.88 -9.26 -6.22
CA VAL A 39 16.87 -7.82 -5.96
C VAL A 39 17.09 -7.53 -4.48
N GLY A 40 17.89 -6.50 -4.18
CA GLY A 40 18.30 -6.19 -2.80
C GLY A 40 17.25 -5.42 -1.98
N MET A 41 16.30 -4.75 -2.62
CA MET A 41 15.25 -3.96 -1.96
C MET A 41 13.94 -4.04 -2.74
N VAL A 42 12.82 -4.02 -2.03
CA VAL A 42 11.48 -3.95 -2.62
C VAL A 42 10.53 -3.17 -1.73
N MET A 43 9.59 -2.42 -2.34
CA MET A 43 8.49 -1.81 -1.58
C MET A 43 7.47 -2.88 -1.22
N GLY A 44 7.50 -3.34 0.03
CA GLY A 44 6.65 -4.42 0.55
C GLY A 44 5.59 -3.96 1.56
N PHE A 45 4.84 -4.92 2.07
CA PHE A 45 3.85 -4.77 3.15
C PHE A 45 3.81 -6.06 3.98
N SER A 46 3.13 -6.04 5.14
CA SER A 46 3.23 -7.13 6.12
C SER A 46 2.84 -8.55 5.62
N PRO A 47 1.83 -8.71 4.74
CA PRO A 47 1.59 -9.98 4.03
C PRO A 47 2.78 -10.51 3.20
N LEU A 48 3.59 -9.65 2.59
CA LEU A 48 4.81 -10.11 1.90
C LEU A 48 5.81 -10.68 2.91
N ALA A 49 5.97 -10.04 4.07
CA ALA A 49 6.84 -10.55 5.13
C ALA A 49 6.36 -11.93 5.65
N ALA A 50 5.05 -12.12 5.80
CA ALA A 50 4.49 -13.44 6.15
C ALA A 50 4.84 -14.51 5.10
N GLN A 51 4.79 -14.17 3.81
CA GLN A 51 5.21 -15.08 2.73
C GLN A 51 6.72 -15.39 2.78
N LEU A 52 7.56 -14.39 3.03
CA LEU A 52 9.01 -14.57 3.15
C LEU A 52 9.38 -15.48 4.33
N ASP A 53 8.72 -15.28 5.48
CA ASP A 53 8.90 -16.12 6.67
C ASP A 53 8.50 -17.58 6.45
N ALA A 54 7.47 -17.81 5.63
CA ALA A 54 7.01 -19.15 5.27
C ALA A 54 7.98 -19.84 4.29
N GLU A 55 8.45 -19.10 3.28
CA GLU A 55 9.34 -19.64 2.24
C GLU A 55 10.79 -19.80 2.69
N LYS A 56 11.28 -18.93 3.59
CA LYS A 56 12.65 -18.94 4.15
C LYS A 56 13.78 -18.97 3.11
N LYS A 57 13.54 -18.40 1.92
CA LYS A 57 14.53 -18.36 0.83
C LYS A 57 15.54 -17.21 0.95
N VAL A 58 15.19 -16.16 1.69
CA VAL A 58 16.01 -14.97 1.86
C VAL A 58 16.01 -14.51 3.32
N ASN A 59 17.14 -13.95 3.75
CA ASN A 59 17.21 -13.17 4.98
C ASN A 59 16.84 -11.73 4.65
N TYR A 60 15.85 -11.17 5.33
CA TYR A 60 15.34 -9.83 5.05
C TYR A 60 15.19 -8.99 6.32
N GLY A 61 15.15 -7.68 6.13
CA GLY A 61 14.77 -6.70 7.15
C GLY A 61 13.66 -5.80 6.62
N VAL A 62 12.92 -5.18 7.53
CA VAL A 62 11.88 -4.20 7.21
C VAL A 62 12.23 -2.88 7.87
N THR A 63 12.18 -1.80 7.09
CA THR A 63 12.43 -0.45 7.58
C THR A 63 11.55 0.56 6.86
N GLN A 64 11.55 1.80 7.33
CA GLN A 64 10.83 2.90 6.69
C GLN A 64 11.37 3.21 5.30
N MET A 65 10.50 3.72 4.43
CA MET A 65 10.89 4.17 3.10
C MET A 65 11.95 5.28 3.18
N PRO A 66 13.04 5.20 2.38
CA PRO A 66 13.98 6.30 2.26
C PRO A 66 13.28 7.59 1.82
N SER A 67 13.68 8.73 2.39
CA SER A 67 13.10 10.04 2.11
C SER A 67 14.18 11.07 1.88
N ASN A 68 13.98 11.94 0.87
CA ASN A 68 14.85 13.08 0.62
C ASN A 68 14.56 14.29 1.53
N THR A 69 13.47 14.26 2.29
CA THR A 69 13.09 15.32 3.25
C THR A 69 13.44 14.96 4.69
N GLY A 70 14.06 13.80 4.93
CA GLY A 70 14.38 13.28 6.27
C GLY A 70 13.16 12.73 7.04
N THR A 71 11.94 12.95 6.55
CA THR A 71 10.72 12.39 7.12
C THR A 71 10.18 11.32 6.19
N ALA A 72 10.12 10.07 6.66
CA ALA A 72 9.49 8.98 5.91
C ALA A 72 7.99 9.24 5.77
N VAL A 73 7.43 8.85 4.63
CA VAL A 73 5.98 8.85 4.38
C VAL A 73 5.61 7.49 3.83
N THR A 74 4.52 6.92 4.33
CA THR A 74 3.96 5.67 3.82
C THR A 74 2.49 5.85 3.45
N LEU A 75 2.04 5.14 2.43
CA LEU A 75 0.62 5.06 2.12
C LEU A 75 -0.04 4.08 3.09
N GLY A 76 -1.02 4.55 3.85
CA GLY A 76 -1.92 3.70 4.61
C GLY A 76 -3.06 3.23 3.73
N VAL A 77 -3.24 1.91 3.64
CA VAL A 77 -4.40 1.29 2.98
C VAL A 77 -5.20 0.59 4.06
N GLU A 78 -6.51 0.79 4.03
CA GLU A 78 -7.44 0.21 4.97
C GLU A 78 -8.60 -0.45 4.21
N ASP A 79 -9.05 -1.59 4.73
CA ASP A 79 -10.17 -2.34 4.19
C ASP A 79 -11.42 -2.02 5.01
N TYR A 80 -12.54 -1.85 4.32
CA TYR A 80 -13.82 -1.52 4.92
C TYR A 80 -14.78 -2.69 4.82
N LEU A 81 -15.42 -3.03 5.94
CA LEU A 81 -16.62 -3.86 5.93
C LEU A 81 -17.83 -2.98 5.63
N MET A 82 -18.58 -3.32 4.60
CA MET A 82 -19.78 -2.62 4.18
C MET A 82 -20.97 -3.57 4.15
N ALA A 83 -22.14 -3.07 4.55
CA ALA A 83 -23.41 -3.78 4.42
C ALA A 83 -24.33 -3.05 3.43
N PHE A 84 -25.01 -3.80 2.57
CA PHE A 84 -26.01 -3.24 1.68
C PHE A 84 -27.18 -2.63 2.46
N LYS A 85 -27.67 -1.49 1.99
CA LYS A 85 -28.88 -0.83 2.49
C LYS A 85 -30.13 -1.64 2.11
N LYS A 86 -30.40 -2.72 2.84
CA LYS A 86 -31.53 -3.62 2.65
C LYS A 86 -32.47 -3.54 3.84
N LYS A 87 -33.77 -3.40 3.62
CA LYS A 87 -34.74 -3.44 4.73
C LYS A 87 -34.73 -4.83 5.38
N GLY A 88 -34.65 -4.89 6.71
CA GLY A 88 -34.75 -6.11 7.49
C GLY A 88 -33.43 -6.87 7.71
N ASN A 89 -32.28 -6.36 7.26
CA ASN A 89 -30.97 -7.00 7.51
C ASN A 89 -30.22 -6.42 8.71
N GLN A 90 -30.71 -5.34 9.33
CA GLN A 90 -29.94 -4.56 10.29
C GLN A 90 -29.50 -5.39 11.50
N GLU A 91 -30.38 -6.26 12.01
CA GLU A 91 -30.06 -7.08 13.18
C GLU A 91 -28.99 -8.13 12.87
N ALA A 92 -29.07 -8.80 11.71
CA ALA A 92 -28.05 -9.75 11.29
C ALA A 92 -26.69 -9.08 11.05
N VAL A 93 -26.70 -7.89 10.43
CA VAL A 93 -25.47 -7.08 10.22
C VAL A 93 -24.86 -6.68 11.56
N ARG A 94 -25.67 -6.22 12.51
CA ARG A 94 -25.21 -5.86 13.87
C ARG A 94 -24.57 -7.05 14.56
N GLN A 95 -25.24 -8.19 14.62
CA GLN A 95 -24.71 -9.41 15.26
C GLN A 95 -23.39 -9.88 14.63
N PHE A 96 -23.27 -9.79 13.30
CA PHE A 96 -22.03 -10.14 12.62
C PHE A 96 -20.89 -9.18 13.00
N LEU A 97 -21.12 -7.86 12.95
CA LEU A 97 -20.09 -6.88 13.30
C LEU A 97 -19.70 -6.97 14.78
N ASP A 98 -20.67 -7.20 15.67
CA ASP A 98 -20.44 -7.42 17.11
C ASP A 98 -19.53 -8.63 17.36
N LEU A 99 -19.71 -9.72 16.61
CA LEU A 99 -18.85 -10.90 16.66
C LEU A 99 -17.48 -10.63 16.03
N TYR A 100 -17.45 -10.04 14.84
CA TYR A 100 -16.22 -9.80 14.08
C TYR A 100 -15.23 -8.94 14.86
N TYR A 101 -15.71 -7.88 15.52
CA TYR A 101 -14.88 -6.97 16.30
C TYR A 101 -14.60 -7.43 17.74
N GLN A 102 -15.04 -8.62 18.16
CA GLN A 102 -14.59 -9.18 19.43
C GLN A 102 -13.06 -9.29 19.45
N PRO A 103 -12.38 -8.89 20.56
CA PRO A 103 -10.93 -8.80 20.60
C PRO A 103 -10.18 -10.06 20.15
N ASP A 104 -10.69 -11.26 20.43
CA ASP A 104 -10.06 -12.51 19.99
C ASP A 104 -10.33 -12.83 18.52
N GLN A 105 -11.54 -12.52 18.02
CA GLN A 105 -11.93 -12.81 16.64
C GLN A 105 -11.15 -11.94 15.66
N ILE A 106 -11.14 -10.62 15.89
CA ILE A 106 -10.43 -9.70 15.01
C ILE A 106 -8.92 -9.94 15.03
N THR A 107 -8.34 -10.17 16.20
CA THR A 107 -6.89 -10.40 16.32
C THR A 107 -6.48 -11.71 15.64
N ARG A 108 -7.28 -12.77 15.77
CA ARG A 108 -7.04 -14.04 15.08
C ARG A 108 -7.06 -13.86 13.57
N TRP A 109 -8.07 -13.18 13.03
CA TRP A 109 -8.21 -12.94 11.59
C TRP A 109 -7.07 -12.07 11.04
N ILE A 110 -6.81 -10.91 11.66
CA ILE A 110 -5.74 -10.00 11.25
C ILE A 110 -4.37 -10.68 11.27
N THR A 111 -4.11 -11.50 12.30
CA THR A 111 -2.85 -12.25 12.41
C THR A 111 -2.70 -13.28 11.30
N ALA A 112 -3.77 -13.99 10.95
CA ALA A 112 -3.76 -14.99 9.88
C ALA A 112 -3.51 -14.36 8.50
N GLU A 113 -4.07 -13.18 8.24
CA GLU A 113 -3.84 -12.42 7.00
C GLU A 113 -2.50 -11.66 6.99
N GLY A 114 -1.80 -11.59 8.14
CA GLY A 114 -0.57 -10.82 8.28
C GLY A 114 -0.79 -9.30 8.24
N PHE A 115 -1.98 -8.83 8.61
CA PHE A 115 -2.33 -7.41 8.65
C PHE A 115 -1.95 -6.74 9.99
N LEU A 116 -2.10 -5.41 10.02
CA LEU A 116 -1.88 -4.60 11.21
C LEU A 116 -3.18 -4.49 12.03
N PRO A 117 -3.10 -4.35 13.36
CA PRO A 117 -4.28 -4.20 14.21
C PRO A 117 -5.07 -2.95 13.86
N VAL A 118 -6.40 -3.10 13.73
CA VAL A 118 -7.34 -2.00 13.43
C VAL A 118 -8.16 -1.55 14.63
N THR A 119 -7.96 -2.18 15.80
CA THR A 119 -8.61 -1.83 17.06
C THR A 119 -7.57 -1.60 18.16
N LYS A 120 -7.93 -0.82 19.19
CA LYS A 120 -7.04 -0.60 20.35
C LYS A 120 -6.70 -1.91 21.07
N SER A 121 -7.70 -2.79 21.26
CA SER A 121 -7.51 -4.09 21.90
C SER A 121 -6.64 -5.04 21.06
N GLY A 122 -6.76 -5.00 19.72
CA GLY A 122 -5.86 -5.71 18.82
C GLY A 122 -4.43 -5.17 18.91
N LEU A 123 -4.26 -3.85 18.99
CA LEU A 123 -2.95 -3.22 19.14
C LEU A 123 -2.29 -3.64 20.46
N GLU A 124 -3.02 -3.61 21.57
CA GLU A 124 -2.52 -4.09 22.88
C GLU A 124 -2.01 -5.54 22.77
N LYS A 125 -2.79 -6.43 22.17
CA LYS A 125 -2.41 -7.85 21.97
C LYS A 125 -1.22 -8.06 21.03
N MET A 126 -1.08 -7.23 20.00
CA MET A 126 -0.10 -7.42 18.93
C MET A 126 1.17 -6.58 19.11
N SER A 127 1.17 -5.61 20.02
CA SER A 127 2.30 -4.67 20.25
C SER A 127 3.60 -5.34 20.68
N GLY A 128 3.53 -6.51 21.32
CA GLY A 128 4.70 -7.30 21.72
C GLY A 128 5.41 -8.02 20.57
N SER A 129 4.85 -8.02 19.36
CA SER A 129 5.45 -8.70 18.21
C SER A 129 6.60 -7.90 17.60
N GLU A 130 7.83 -8.40 17.74
CA GLU A 130 9.02 -7.82 17.09
C GLU A 130 8.84 -7.68 15.56
N LYS A 131 8.12 -8.62 14.93
CA LYS A 131 7.87 -8.61 13.48
C LYS A 131 6.99 -7.43 13.06
N LEU A 132 6.11 -6.95 13.94
CA LEU A 132 5.18 -5.86 13.64
C LEU A 132 5.76 -4.49 13.96
N LYS A 133 6.77 -4.40 14.84
CA LYS A 133 7.42 -3.14 15.24
C LYS A 133 7.75 -2.20 14.08
N PRO A 134 8.43 -2.63 12.99
CA PRO A 134 8.77 -1.72 11.90
C PRO A 134 7.53 -1.15 11.20
N TYR A 135 6.44 -1.92 11.11
CA TYR A 135 5.19 -1.46 10.52
C TYR A 135 4.42 -0.52 11.45
N LEU A 136 4.33 -0.86 12.73
CA LEU A 136 3.70 0.00 13.74
C LEU A 136 4.44 1.35 13.86
N ALA A 137 5.77 1.35 13.77
CA ALA A 137 6.59 2.56 13.76
C ALA A 137 6.37 3.43 12.51
N ALA A 138 5.84 2.87 11.41
CA ALA A 138 5.52 3.63 10.20
C ALA A 138 4.14 4.31 10.29
N LEU A 139 3.21 3.80 11.11
CA LEU A 139 1.83 4.30 11.21
C LEU A 139 1.71 5.81 11.51
N PRO A 140 2.49 6.42 12.42
CA PRO A 140 2.39 7.86 12.67
C PRO A 140 2.67 8.73 11.44
N SER A 141 3.46 8.22 10.50
CA SER A 141 3.79 8.91 9.24
C SER A 141 2.87 8.54 8.07
N ALA A 142 1.93 7.63 8.30
CA ALA A 142 1.04 7.15 7.25
C ALA A 142 0.12 8.26 6.75
N ARG A 143 -0.25 8.17 5.47
CA ARG A 143 -1.32 8.96 4.86
C ARG A 143 -2.33 7.99 4.29
N LEU A 144 -3.56 8.05 4.78
CA LEU A 144 -4.65 7.20 4.30
C LEU A 144 -5.12 7.67 2.93
N ALA A 145 -5.53 6.72 2.09
CA ALA A 145 -6.26 7.05 0.87
C ALA A 145 -7.58 7.75 1.22
N PRO A 146 -7.98 8.81 0.51
CA PRO A 146 -9.21 9.56 0.79
C PRO A 146 -10.45 8.85 0.24
N THR A 147 -10.73 7.63 0.71
CA THR A 147 -11.84 6.77 0.25
C THR A 147 -13.24 7.33 0.52
N THR A 148 -13.36 8.34 1.37
CA THR A 148 -14.62 9.07 1.63
C THR A 148 -14.88 10.19 0.61
N ASP A 149 -13.90 10.54 -0.21
CA ASP A 149 -14.09 11.46 -1.32
C ASP A 149 -14.81 10.71 -2.47
N PRO A 150 -16.02 11.14 -2.89
CA PRO A 150 -16.80 10.44 -3.91
C PRO A 150 -16.10 10.36 -5.27
N VAL A 151 -15.10 11.20 -5.54
CA VAL A 151 -14.37 11.20 -6.82
C VAL A 151 -13.05 10.44 -6.75
N TRP A 152 -12.65 9.96 -5.56
CA TRP A 152 -11.36 9.31 -5.35
C TRP A 152 -11.14 8.11 -6.26
N ASP A 153 -12.14 7.25 -6.44
CA ASP A 153 -11.98 6.06 -7.27
C ASP A 153 -11.66 6.39 -8.74
N LYS A 154 -12.25 7.48 -9.26
CA LYS A 154 -11.95 7.97 -10.61
C LYS A 154 -10.52 8.52 -10.69
N VAL A 155 -10.11 9.33 -9.72
CA VAL A 155 -8.75 9.88 -9.64
C VAL A 155 -7.70 8.77 -9.50
N LYS A 156 -7.94 7.82 -8.60
CA LYS A 156 -7.08 6.65 -8.36
C LYS A 156 -6.88 5.85 -9.64
N LEU A 157 -7.96 5.54 -10.36
CA LEU A 157 -7.90 4.80 -11.61
C LEU A 157 -7.09 5.55 -12.68
N ASP A 158 -7.33 6.85 -12.84
CA ASP A 158 -6.61 7.69 -13.80
C ASP A 158 -5.11 7.73 -13.50
N VAL A 159 -4.74 7.93 -12.23
CA VAL A 159 -3.34 7.84 -11.77
C VAL A 159 -2.75 6.47 -12.09
N GLN A 160 -3.42 5.38 -11.73
CA GLN A 160 -2.92 4.02 -11.96
C GLN A 160 -2.64 3.74 -13.44
N GLN A 161 -3.52 4.22 -14.33
CA GLN A 161 -3.39 3.99 -15.77
C GLN A 161 -2.31 4.87 -16.42
N ASN A 162 -2.13 6.10 -15.93
CA ASN A 162 -1.37 7.11 -16.66
C ASN A 162 -0.02 7.49 -16.03
N ILE A 163 0.18 7.28 -14.73
CA ILE A 163 1.40 7.73 -14.05
C ILE A 163 2.66 7.03 -14.59
N GLY A 164 2.53 5.80 -15.09
CA GLY A 164 3.64 5.05 -15.71
C GLY A 164 4.26 5.76 -16.91
N ALA A 165 3.47 6.55 -17.65
CA ALA A 165 3.96 7.31 -18.80
C ALA A 165 4.97 8.41 -18.42
N ALA A 166 5.00 8.84 -17.14
CA ALA A 166 5.98 9.81 -16.66
C ALA A 166 7.39 9.23 -16.51
N VAL A 167 7.50 7.91 -16.31
CA VAL A 167 8.76 7.24 -15.98
C VAL A 167 9.31 6.39 -17.13
N GLN A 168 8.57 6.27 -18.23
CA GLN A 168 9.07 5.62 -19.44
C GLN A 168 10.20 6.45 -20.10
N PRO A 169 11.08 5.84 -20.91
CA PRO A 169 12.09 6.58 -21.67
C PRO A 169 11.48 7.73 -22.48
N GLY A 170 12.01 8.94 -22.32
CA GLY A 170 11.48 10.14 -22.98
C GLY A 170 10.15 10.66 -22.42
N GLY A 171 9.66 10.13 -21.29
CA GLY A 171 8.46 10.63 -20.62
C GLY A 171 8.62 12.05 -20.09
N ASP A 172 7.51 12.78 -20.00
CA ASP A 172 7.44 14.12 -19.41
C ASP A 172 6.64 14.08 -18.09
N PRO A 173 7.33 13.99 -16.94
CA PRO A 173 6.69 14.02 -15.62
C PRO A 173 5.78 15.21 -15.37
N LYS A 174 6.10 16.39 -15.91
CA LYS A 174 5.29 17.59 -15.68
C LYS A 174 4.01 17.49 -16.49
N GLN A 175 4.10 17.19 -17.78
CA GLN A 175 2.93 17.06 -18.64
C GLN A 175 1.96 15.98 -18.13
N VAL A 176 2.47 14.82 -17.69
CA VAL A 176 1.63 13.75 -17.13
C VAL A 176 0.92 14.20 -15.86
N LEU A 177 1.63 14.86 -14.94
CA LEU A 177 1.03 15.38 -13.70
C LEU A 177 0.02 16.50 -13.96
N ASP A 178 0.31 17.40 -14.90
CA ASP A 178 -0.62 18.49 -15.27
C ASP A 178 -1.94 17.90 -15.81
N ARG A 179 -1.86 16.84 -16.63
CA ARG A 179 -3.05 16.13 -17.14
C ARG A 179 -3.84 15.45 -16.02
N LEU A 180 -3.16 14.72 -15.13
CA LEU A 180 -3.80 14.06 -13.98
C LEU A 180 -4.48 15.08 -13.06
N GLN A 181 -3.82 16.21 -12.80
CA GLN A 181 -4.37 17.30 -11.99
C GLN A 181 -5.62 17.90 -12.64
N LYS A 182 -5.60 18.11 -13.96
CA LYS A 182 -6.75 18.60 -14.72
C LYS A 182 -7.93 17.63 -14.60
N ASN A 183 -7.70 16.34 -14.86
CA ASN A 183 -8.74 15.31 -14.78
C ASN A 183 -9.33 15.19 -13.38
N ALA A 184 -8.51 15.30 -12.34
CA ALA A 184 -8.97 15.31 -10.95
C ALA A 184 -9.86 16.52 -10.66
N ALA A 185 -9.46 17.73 -11.08
CA ALA A 185 -10.25 18.95 -10.90
C ALA A 185 -11.58 18.91 -11.68
N GLU A 186 -11.60 18.31 -12.88
CA GLU A 186 -12.83 18.12 -13.66
C GLU A 186 -13.75 17.07 -13.03
N SER A 187 -13.19 16.06 -12.35
CA SER A 187 -13.99 15.04 -11.67
C SER A 187 -14.69 15.55 -10.41
N ALA A 188 -14.14 16.58 -9.78
CA ALA A 188 -14.68 17.22 -8.59
C ALA A 188 -15.80 18.26 -8.88
N ARG A 189 -16.12 18.49 -10.16
CA ARG A 189 -17.20 19.39 -10.61
C ARG A 189 -18.45 18.59 -10.94
#